data_AF-A0A7S0I224-F1
#
_entry.id   AF-A0A7S0I224-F1
#
_cell.length_a   1.000
_cell.length_b   1.000
_cell.length_c   1.000
_cell.angle_alpha   90.00
_cell.angle_beta   90.00
_cell.angle_gamma   90.00
#
_symmetry.space_group_name_H-M   'P 1'
#
loop_
_entity.id
_entity.type
_entity.pdbx_description
1 polymer ?
#
loop_
_entity_poly.entity_id
_entity_poly.type
_entity_poly.pdbx_seq_one_letter_code
_entity_poly.pdbx_strand_id
1 'polypeptide(L)'
;GTVADEMGSIRSKGGGPPGSLRVCLGSFTQPWSFGPYARQLTVLAGQLAKKHVVMWLSLGYHDTEIRIKVPGLPENVGMLGGGFPRNQGVYVSSINSLLKQHNMDVFISLMDLNRVFVDEMF
;
A
#
# COMPACT_ATOMS: atom_id res chain seq x y z
N GLY A 1 -17.59 -15.21 -10.49
CA GLY A 1 -17.95 -13.80 -10.29
C GLY A 1 -17.78 -13.43 -8.84
N THR A 2 -16.62 -13.71 -8.27
CA THR A 2 -16.26 -13.37 -6.89
C THR A 2 -15.33 -12.17 -6.89
N VAL A 3 -15.23 -11.46 -5.76
CA VAL A 3 -14.25 -10.38 -5.52
C VAL A 3 -12.80 -10.81 -5.85
N ALA A 4 -12.52 -12.12 -5.79
CA ALA A 4 -11.26 -12.72 -6.22
C ALA A 4 -11.04 -12.67 -7.74
N ASP A 5 -12.10 -12.77 -8.56
CA ASP A 5 -12.05 -12.64 -10.01
C ASP A 5 -11.81 -11.17 -10.42
N GLU A 6 -12.44 -10.21 -9.72
CA GLU A 6 -12.21 -8.77 -9.93
C GLU A 6 -10.79 -8.34 -9.49
N MET A 7 -10.29 -8.89 -8.37
CA MET A 7 -8.90 -8.69 -7.95
C MET A 7 -7.88 -9.46 -8.81
N GLY A 8 -8.32 -10.50 -9.54
CA GLY A 8 -7.53 -11.19 -10.56
C GLY A 8 -7.21 -10.30 -11.78
N SER A 9 -8.13 -9.40 -12.14
CA SER A 9 -7.90 -8.36 -13.16
C SER A 9 -6.84 -7.33 -12.71
N ILE A 10 -6.86 -6.97 -11.42
CA ILE A 10 -5.87 -6.08 -10.77
C ILE A 10 -4.45 -6.67 -10.80
N ARG A 11 -4.32 -8.00 -10.87
CA ARG A 11 -3.04 -8.73 -10.87
C ARG A 11 -2.30 -8.74 -12.21
N SER A 12 -2.93 -8.38 -13.34
CA SER A 12 -2.25 -8.52 -14.63
C SER A 12 -2.45 -7.40 -15.64
N LYS A 13 -3.51 -6.58 -15.57
CA LYS A 13 -3.71 -5.48 -16.53
C LYS A 13 -4.59 -4.36 -15.95
N GLY A 14 -4.02 -3.38 -15.24
CA GLY A 14 -4.57 -2.03 -15.07
C GLY A 14 -6.09 -1.88 -14.82
N GLY A 15 -6.75 -2.90 -14.24
CA GLY A 15 -8.19 -3.07 -14.35
C GLY A 15 -8.85 -2.77 -13.03
N GLY A 16 -9.17 -1.51 -12.79
CA GLY A 16 -10.25 -1.13 -11.88
C GLY A 16 -11.44 -0.58 -12.68
N PRO A 17 -12.53 -0.18 -12.02
CA PRO A 17 -13.65 0.52 -12.66
C PRO A 17 -13.15 1.69 -13.54
N PRO A 18 -13.86 2.05 -14.63
CA PRO A 18 -13.52 3.24 -15.41
C PRO A 18 -13.36 4.48 -14.50
N GLY A 19 -12.20 5.14 -14.56
CA GLY A 19 -11.87 6.29 -13.70
C GLY A 19 -11.37 5.94 -12.29
N SER A 20 -11.11 4.67 -11.99
CA SER A 20 -10.48 4.27 -10.73
C SER A 20 -8.97 4.53 -10.73
N LEU A 21 -8.45 4.95 -9.58
CA LEU A 21 -7.03 5.11 -9.30
C LEU A 21 -6.51 3.92 -8.50
N ARG A 22 -5.20 3.69 -8.58
CA ARG A 22 -4.42 2.78 -7.75
C ARG A 22 -3.74 3.61 -6.67
N VAL A 23 -4.29 3.55 -5.46
CA VAL A 23 -3.84 4.34 -4.32
C VAL A 23 -3.02 3.47 -3.38
N CYS A 24 -1.81 3.90 -3.08
CA CYS A 24 -0.94 3.29 -2.10
C CYS A 24 -0.98 4.10 -0.79
N LEU A 25 -1.19 3.42 0.33
CA LEU A 25 -1.24 3.99 1.68
C LEU A 25 -0.02 3.51 2.47
N GLY A 26 0.85 4.43 2.91
CA GLY A 26 2.07 4.10 3.65
C GLY A 26 1.95 4.28 5.16
N SER A 27 2.25 3.23 5.94
CA SER A 27 2.39 3.26 7.40
C SER A 27 3.65 2.52 7.86
N PHE A 28 4.38 3.05 8.85
CA PHE A 28 5.67 2.49 9.31
C PHE A 28 5.58 1.35 10.32
N THR A 29 4.45 1.16 10.98
CA THR A 29 4.40 0.29 12.15
C THR A 29 3.82 -1.07 11.80
N GLN A 30 4.52 -2.14 12.20
CA GLN A 30 3.80 -3.34 12.58
C GLN A 30 3.34 -3.18 14.03
N PRO A 31 2.09 -3.55 14.37
CA PRO A 31 1.03 -3.98 13.45
C PRO A 31 0.56 -2.82 12.55
N TRP A 32 0.33 -3.09 11.27
CA TRP A 32 -0.11 -2.09 10.26
C TRP A 32 -1.43 -1.39 10.62
N SER A 33 -2.19 -1.91 11.57
CA SER A 33 -3.43 -1.33 12.09
C SER A 33 -3.26 -0.62 13.45
N PHE A 34 -2.02 -0.42 13.92
CA PHE A 34 -1.75 0.10 15.26
C PHE A 34 -1.28 1.56 15.29
N GLY A 35 -1.85 2.33 16.22
CA GLY A 35 -1.57 3.76 16.40
C GLY A 35 -2.54 4.70 15.67
N PRO A 36 -2.51 6.00 15.98
CA PRO A 36 -3.47 6.97 15.44
C PRO A 36 -3.38 7.12 13.91
N TYR A 37 -2.17 7.13 13.34
CA TYR A 37 -1.97 7.23 11.89
C TYR A 37 -2.46 5.99 11.15
N ALA A 38 -2.19 4.79 11.68
CA ALA A 38 -2.72 3.56 11.13
C ALA A 38 -4.25 3.55 11.14
N ARG A 39 -4.89 3.99 12.23
CA ARG A 39 -6.35 4.08 12.29
C ARG A 39 -6.92 5.05 11.24
N GLN A 40 -6.30 6.21 11.06
CA GLN A 40 -6.70 7.18 10.03
C GLN A 40 -6.57 6.59 8.63
N LEU A 41 -5.44 5.93 8.32
CA LEU A 41 -5.23 5.27 7.04
C LEU A 41 -6.20 4.10 6.82
N THR A 42 -6.56 3.33 7.85
CA THR A 42 -7.56 2.26 7.75
C THR A 42 -8.94 2.81 7.41
N VAL A 43 -9.35 3.91 8.05
CA VAL A 43 -10.62 4.59 7.72
C VAL A 43 -10.59 5.10 6.29
N LEU A 44 -9.50 5.76 5.88
CA LEU A 44 -9.32 6.25 4.51
C LEU A 44 -9.35 5.10 3.49
N ALA A 45 -8.67 4.00 3.78
CA ALA A 45 -8.62 2.81 2.93
C ALA A 45 -10.02 2.26 2.67
N GLY A 46 -10.84 2.11 3.72
CA GLY A 46 -12.22 1.64 3.59
C GLY A 46 -13.12 2.57 2.77
N GLN A 47 -12.85 3.88 2.76
CA GLN A 47 -13.59 4.83 1.92
C GLN A 47 -13.12 4.80 0.47
N LEU A 48 -11.80 4.82 0.24
CA LEU A 48 -11.21 4.81 -1.10
C LEU A 48 -11.49 3.49 -1.83
N ALA A 49 -11.43 2.36 -1.12
CA ALA A 49 -11.61 1.04 -1.70
C ALA A 49 -13.05 0.76 -2.18
N LYS A 50 -13.99 1.71 -1.98
CA LYS A 50 -15.32 1.71 -2.61
C LYS A 50 -15.27 2.09 -4.09
N LYS A 51 -14.21 2.79 -4.54
CA LYS A 51 -14.08 3.35 -5.90
C LYS A 51 -12.71 3.11 -6.54
N HIS A 52 -11.71 2.81 -5.75
CA HIS A 52 -10.30 2.76 -6.15
C HIS A 52 -9.68 1.44 -5.73
N VAL A 53 -8.58 1.08 -6.38
CA VAL A 53 -7.73 -0.04 -5.95
C VAL A 53 -6.83 0.49 -4.85
N VAL A 54 -6.93 -0.07 -3.65
CA VAL A 54 -6.17 0.43 -2.49
C VAL A 54 -5.17 -0.62 -2.02
N MET A 55 -3.93 -0.19 -1.90
CA MET A 55 -2.79 -0.98 -1.44
C MET A 55 -2.21 -0.39 -0.17
N TRP A 56 -1.89 -1.23 0.81
CA TRP A 56 -1.21 -0.84 2.04
C TRP A 56 0.29 -1.18 1.94
N LEU A 57 1.15 -0.16 1.89
CA LEU A 57 2.60 -0.35 1.89
C LEU A 57 3.10 -0.68 3.30
N SER A 58 3.63 -1.89 3.45
CA SER A 58 4.20 -2.42 4.69
C SER A 58 5.71 -2.55 4.55
N LEU A 59 6.45 -1.53 4.99
CA LEU A 59 7.89 -1.47 4.76
C LEU A 59 8.66 -2.61 5.44
N GLY A 60 8.24 -3.02 6.64
CA GLY A 60 8.88 -4.10 7.40
C GLY A 60 8.46 -5.51 7.00
N TYR A 61 7.72 -5.66 5.90
CA TYR A 61 7.31 -6.94 5.34
C TYR A 61 8.24 -7.34 4.19
N HIS A 62 8.80 -8.55 4.25
CA HIS A 62 9.88 -9.01 3.38
C HIS A 62 9.45 -9.33 1.95
N ASP A 63 8.17 -9.64 1.77
CA ASP A 63 7.62 -10.08 0.49
C ASP A 63 7.06 -8.87 -0.28
N THR A 64 7.59 -8.62 -1.47
CA THR A 64 7.14 -7.53 -2.35
C THR A 64 5.89 -7.88 -3.16
N GLU A 65 5.36 -9.10 -3.00
CA GLU A 65 4.12 -9.50 -3.64
C GLU A 65 2.89 -8.91 -2.94
N ILE A 66 1.80 -8.81 -3.72
CA ILE A 66 0.51 -8.33 -3.24
C ILE A 66 -0.19 -9.44 -2.45
N ARG A 67 -0.51 -9.14 -1.19
CA ARG A 67 -1.35 -10.00 -0.34
C ARG A 67 -2.75 -9.42 -0.20
N ILE A 68 -3.74 -10.30 -0.21
CA ILE A 68 -5.15 -9.97 -0.03
C ILE A 68 -5.66 -10.60 1.26
N LYS A 69 -6.77 -10.08 1.81
CA LYS A 69 -7.40 -10.59 3.04
C LYS A 69 -6.47 -10.55 4.26
N VAL A 70 -5.76 -9.45 4.46
CA VAL A 70 -4.87 -9.27 5.59
C VAL A 70 -5.66 -8.93 6.86
N PRO A 71 -5.47 -9.65 7.98
CA PRO A 71 -6.16 -9.33 9.24
C PRO A 71 -5.92 -7.88 9.67
N GLY A 72 -7.00 -7.21 10.10
CA GLY A 72 -6.97 -5.82 10.54
C GLY A 72 -7.02 -4.78 9.42
N LEU A 73 -7.04 -5.21 8.15
CA LEU A 73 -7.36 -4.35 7.01
C LEU A 73 -8.78 -4.64 6.49
N PRO A 74 -9.44 -3.66 5.84
CA PRO A 74 -10.70 -3.91 5.13
C PRO A 74 -10.53 -5.00 4.05
N GLU A 75 -11.57 -5.79 3.80
CA GLU A 75 -11.50 -6.97 2.91
C GLU A 75 -11.07 -6.64 1.47
N ASN A 76 -11.38 -5.42 1.02
CA ASN A 76 -11.09 -4.88 -0.31
C ASN A 76 -9.76 -4.11 -0.38
N VAL A 77 -8.92 -4.19 0.65
CA VAL A 77 -7.59 -3.56 0.69
C VAL A 77 -6.52 -4.62 0.57
N GLY A 78 -5.64 -4.45 -0.42
CA GLY A 78 -4.44 -5.26 -0.57
C GLY A 78 -3.31 -4.76 0.33
N MET A 79 -2.33 -5.61 0.60
CA MET A 79 -1.06 -5.24 1.23
C MET A 79 0.07 -5.44 0.22
N LEU A 80 0.99 -4.50 0.18
CA LEU A 80 2.21 -4.52 -0.60
C LEU A 80 3.38 -4.48 0.40
N GLY A 81 4.20 -5.52 0.46
CA GLY A 81 5.41 -5.44 1.30
C GLY A 81 6.50 -4.65 0.61
N GLY A 82 7.30 -3.94 1.42
CA GLY A 82 8.40 -3.11 0.92
C GLY A 82 9.70 -3.88 0.73
N GLY A 83 9.84 -5.06 1.33
CA GLY A 83 11.11 -5.80 1.34
C GLY A 83 12.20 -5.14 2.18
N PHE A 84 11.88 -4.14 3.00
CA PHE A 84 12.88 -3.34 3.69
C PHE A 84 13.26 -3.93 5.06
N PRO A 85 14.56 -4.06 5.36
CA PRO A 85 15.00 -4.54 6.68
C PRO A 85 14.47 -3.64 7.79
N ARG A 86 13.94 -4.24 8.88
CA ARG A 86 13.32 -3.49 10.00
C ARG A 86 14.28 -2.56 10.75
N ASN A 87 15.59 -2.72 10.59
CA ASN A 87 16.59 -1.96 11.32
C ASN A 87 17.44 -1.07 10.40
N GLN A 88 17.02 -0.87 9.15
CA GLN A 88 17.70 0.00 8.20
C GLN A 88 16.77 1.13 7.75
N GLY A 89 17.36 2.25 7.34
CA GLY A 89 16.59 3.30 6.66
C GLY A 89 16.22 2.87 5.25
N VAL A 90 15.15 3.47 4.74
CA VAL A 90 14.54 3.20 3.45
C VAL A 90 14.71 4.44 2.58
N TYR A 91 15.33 4.28 1.41
CA TYR A 91 15.46 5.38 0.46
C TYR A 91 14.13 5.67 -0.25
N VAL A 92 13.84 6.94 -0.52
CA VAL A 92 12.66 7.36 -1.29
C VAL A 92 12.69 6.72 -2.67
N SER A 93 13.85 6.64 -3.33
CA SER A 93 14.00 5.98 -4.63
C SER A 93 13.53 4.52 -4.64
N SER A 94 13.70 3.81 -3.52
CA SER A 94 13.24 2.43 -3.39
C SER A 94 11.72 2.34 -3.26
N ILE A 95 11.11 3.27 -2.52
CA ILE A 95 9.65 3.39 -2.43
C ILE A 95 9.09 3.74 -3.82
N ASN A 96 9.66 4.73 -4.50
CA ASN A 96 9.23 5.14 -5.84
C ASN A 96 9.35 4.03 -6.87
N SER A 97 10.43 3.24 -6.83
CA SER A 97 10.61 2.07 -7.69
C SER A 97 9.51 1.04 -7.48
N LEU A 98 9.14 0.78 -6.23
CA LEU A 98 8.05 -0.13 -5.87
C LEU A 98 6.69 0.42 -6.32
N LEU A 99 6.41 1.70 -6.11
CA LEU A 99 5.19 2.36 -6.57
C LEU A 99 5.04 2.27 -8.10
N LYS A 100 6.14 2.54 -8.84
CA LYS A 100 6.20 2.41 -10.30
C LYS A 100 5.98 0.96 -10.75
N GLN A 101 6.65 0.00 -10.13
CA GLN A 101 6.51 -1.43 -10.44
C GLN A 101 5.06 -1.90 -10.36
N HIS A 102 4.29 -1.40 -9.39
CA HIS A 102 2.90 -1.77 -9.19
C HIS A 102 1.89 -0.82 -9.88
N ASN A 103 2.37 0.15 -10.66
CA ASN A 103 1.58 1.19 -11.32
C ASN A 103 0.66 1.91 -10.33
N MET A 104 1.22 2.45 -9.24
CA MET A 104 0.46 3.27 -8.29
C MET A 104 0.33 4.70 -8.83
N ASP A 105 -0.88 5.24 -8.83
CA ASP A 105 -1.18 6.60 -9.30
C ASP A 105 -1.00 7.63 -8.19
N VAL A 106 -1.28 7.24 -6.95
CA VAL A 106 -1.25 8.12 -5.78
C VAL A 106 -0.58 7.41 -4.62
N PHE A 107 0.34 8.09 -3.95
CA PHE A 107 0.88 7.68 -2.67
C PHE A 107 0.43 8.64 -1.58
N ILE A 108 -0.27 8.12 -0.56
CA ILE A 108 -0.68 8.86 0.62
C ILE A 108 0.04 8.26 1.81
N SER A 109 0.71 9.11 2.58
CA SER A 109 1.57 8.64 3.65
C SER A 109 1.31 9.40 4.95
N LEU A 110 1.05 8.65 6.03
CA LEU A 110 0.96 9.19 7.39
C LEU A 110 1.99 8.45 8.25
N MET A 111 3.22 8.96 8.20
CA MET A 111 4.38 8.15 8.49
C MET A 111 5.47 8.99 9.19
N ASP A 112 6.07 8.46 10.25
CA ASP A 112 7.26 9.03 10.88
C ASP A 112 8.49 8.84 9.98
N LEU A 113 8.99 9.93 9.40
CA LEU A 113 10.09 9.94 8.42
C LEU A 113 11.46 9.58 9.02
N ASN A 114 11.55 9.27 10.33
CA ASN A 114 12.78 8.86 11.00
C ASN A 114 13.52 7.67 10.36
N ARG A 115 12.82 6.89 9.52
CA ARG A 115 13.41 5.77 8.77
C ARG A 115 13.46 5.98 7.26
N VAL A 116 13.10 7.17 6.75
CA VAL A 116 13.15 7.48 5.32
C VAL A 116 14.34 8.37 5.03
N PHE A 117 15.18 7.96 4.11
CA PHE A 117 16.25 8.78 3.57
C PHE A 117 15.80 9.39 2.25
N VAL A 118 15.76 10.72 2.22
CA VAL A 118 15.33 11.49 1.04
C VAL A 118 16.51 11.63 0.09
N ASP A 119 16.65 10.67 -0.82
CA ASP A 119 17.63 10.67 -1.92
C ASP A 119 17.04 11.19 -3.24
N GLU A 120 15.72 11.19 -3.36
CA GLU A 120 14.98 11.85 -4.45
C GLU A 120 13.62 12.39 -3.96
N MET A 121 12.90 13.08 -4.84
CA MET A 121 11.51 13.48 -4.59
C MET A 121 10.57 12.28 -4.71
N PHE A 122 9.51 12.22 -3.88
CA PHE A 122 8.38 11.30 -4.05
C PHE A 122 7.62 11.55 -5.36
#